data_AF-A0A433SJT3-F1
#
_entry.id   AF-A0A433SJT3-F1
#
_cell.length_a   1.000
_cell.length_b   1.000
_cell.length_c   1.000
_cell.angle_alpha   90.00
_cell.angle_beta   90.00
_cell.angle_gamma   90.00
#
_symmetry.space_group_name_H-M   'P 1'
#
loop_
_entity.id
_entity.type
_entity.pdbx_description
1 polymer ?
#
loop_
_entity_poly.entity_id
_entity_poly.type
_entity_poly.pdbx_seq_one_letter_code
_entity_poly.pdbx_strand_id
1 'polypeptide(L)'
;QHKKVLDKYGKPEDVPVGVKGHSESLPQVPLSGMYNKSGGKVRLTFKLDSDQLWLGTKERTVKIPMPSIKGVVSEAIKGHEDYHIMGIQLGPTEASNYWIYWVPSQYVEAVKEAILGKWQYF
;
A
#
# COMPACT_ATOMS: atom_id res chain seq x y z
N GLN A 1 -1.60 -15.75 -7.54
CA GLN A 1 -1.49 -16.00 -6.08
C GLN A 1 -2.40 -15.08 -5.26
N HIS A 2 -2.50 -13.79 -5.62
CA HIS A 2 -3.31 -12.78 -4.94
C HIS A 2 -4.80 -13.13 -4.77
N LYS A 3 -5.43 -13.72 -5.81
CA LYS A 3 -6.84 -14.16 -5.75
C LYS A 3 -7.15 -15.07 -4.54
N LYS A 4 -6.26 -16.01 -4.22
CA LYS A 4 -6.45 -16.91 -3.06
C LYS A 4 -6.45 -16.16 -1.72
N VAL A 5 -5.68 -15.08 -1.60
CA VAL A 5 -5.64 -14.25 -0.39
C VAL A 5 -6.93 -13.44 -0.26
N LEU A 6 -7.39 -12.86 -1.37
CA LEU A 6 -8.65 -12.13 -1.43
C LEU A 6 -9.85 -13.04 -1.10
N ASP A 7 -9.92 -14.22 -1.70
CA ASP A 7 -10.99 -15.19 -1.45
C ASP A 7 -10.97 -15.71 -0.01
N LYS A 8 -9.78 -15.80 0.62
CA LYS A 8 -9.62 -16.32 1.99
C LYS A 8 -9.95 -15.30 3.07
N TYR A 9 -9.42 -14.08 2.95
CA TYR A 9 -9.53 -13.06 4.00
C TYR A 9 -10.63 -12.04 3.74
N GLY A 10 -11.13 -11.96 2.51
CA GLY A 10 -12.18 -11.02 2.13
C GLY A 10 -11.77 -9.56 2.33
N LYS A 11 -12.76 -8.66 2.21
CA LYS A 11 -12.61 -7.23 2.46
C LYS A 11 -12.58 -6.97 3.98
N PRO A 12 -11.56 -6.26 4.50
CA PRO A 12 -11.57 -5.82 5.89
C PRO A 12 -12.71 -4.85 6.18
N GLU A 13 -13.34 -4.95 7.35
CA GLU A 13 -14.38 -4.01 7.79
C GLU A 13 -13.80 -2.63 8.16
N ASP A 14 -12.57 -2.61 8.68
CA ASP A 14 -11.88 -1.40 9.14
C ASP A 14 -11.13 -0.65 8.01
N VAL A 15 -11.26 -1.10 6.76
CA VAL A 15 -10.54 -0.49 5.64
C VAL A 15 -11.16 0.86 5.29
N PRO A 16 -10.37 1.90 5.00
CA PRO A 16 -10.91 3.15 4.49
C PRO A 16 -11.76 2.93 3.23
N VAL A 17 -12.77 3.76 3.04
CA VAL A 17 -13.65 3.68 1.88
C VAL A 17 -12.83 3.96 0.62
N GLY A 18 -12.90 3.06 -0.36
CA GLY A 18 -12.30 3.26 -1.68
C GLY A 18 -13.14 4.22 -2.51
N VAL A 19 -12.51 5.19 -3.16
CA VAL A 19 -13.18 6.12 -4.08
C VAL A 19 -12.58 5.94 -5.46
N LYS A 20 -13.31 5.24 -6.34
CA LYS A 20 -12.86 4.97 -7.70
C LYS A 20 -12.81 6.26 -8.52
N GLY A 21 -11.75 6.42 -9.32
CA GLY A 21 -11.62 7.53 -10.28
C GLY A 21 -11.28 8.88 -9.67
N HIS A 22 -10.96 8.89 -8.37
CA HIS A 22 -10.45 10.06 -7.67
C HIS A 22 -9.03 9.76 -7.18
N SER A 23 -8.16 10.77 -7.18
CA SER A 23 -6.81 10.68 -6.64
C SER A 23 -6.72 11.70 -5.52
N GLU A 24 -6.43 11.24 -4.31
CA GLU A 24 -6.30 12.07 -3.11
C GLU A 24 -4.85 12.08 -2.63
N SER A 25 -4.43 13.22 -2.09
CA SER A 25 -3.15 13.31 -1.40
C SER A 25 -3.07 12.33 -0.24
N LEU A 26 -1.86 11.91 0.12
CA LEU A 26 -1.66 11.07 1.29
C LEU A 26 -2.28 11.70 2.54
N PRO A 27 -3.10 10.94 3.29
CA PRO A 27 -3.71 11.47 4.50
C PRO A 27 -2.63 11.69 5.57
N GLN A 28 -2.85 12.69 6.43
CA GLN A 28 -1.99 12.89 7.62
C GLN A 28 -2.14 11.75 8.65
N VAL A 29 -3.26 11.01 8.56
CA VAL A 29 -3.51 9.84 9.38
C VAL A 29 -2.93 8.57 8.73
N PRO A 30 -2.48 7.58 9.52
CA PRO A 30 -2.03 6.31 8.96
C PRO A 30 -3.13 5.59 8.19
N LEU A 31 -2.81 5.06 7.01
CA LEU A 31 -3.69 4.12 6.31
C LEU A 31 -3.68 2.80 7.09
N SER A 32 -4.78 2.45 7.73
CA SER A 32 -4.95 1.23 8.53
C SER A 32 -6.01 0.31 7.92
N GLY A 33 -6.22 -0.87 8.53
CA GLY A 33 -7.29 -1.79 8.13
C GLY A 33 -6.96 -2.68 6.93
N MET A 34 -5.87 -2.42 6.20
CA MET A 34 -5.41 -3.25 5.08
C MET A 34 -4.86 -4.60 5.55
N TYR A 35 -4.75 -5.58 4.65
CA TYR A 35 -4.18 -6.89 4.95
C TYR A 35 -2.86 -7.14 4.22
N ASN A 36 -1.99 -7.95 4.83
CA ASN A 36 -0.86 -8.56 4.12
C ASN A 36 -1.22 -9.93 3.54
N LYS A 37 -0.26 -10.56 2.86
CA LYS A 37 -0.41 -11.92 2.28
C LYS A 37 -0.86 -13.01 3.27
N SER A 38 -0.65 -12.80 4.57
CA SER A 38 -1.01 -13.73 5.64
C SER A 38 -2.34 -13.36 6.34
N GLY A 39 -3.03 -12.33 5.87
CA GLY A 39 -4.25 -11.79 6.51
C GLY A 39 -4.00 -10.97 7.77
N GLY A 40 -2.74 -10.63 8.06
CA GLY A 40 -2.40 -9.75 9.17
C GLY A 40 -2.78 -8.31 8.84
N LYS A 41 -3.38 -7.60 9.80
CA LYS A 41 -3.67 -6.17 9.69
C LYS A 41 -2.38 -5.39 9.51
N VAL A 42 -2.35 -4.53 8.49
CA VAL A 42 -1.25 -3.65 8.14
C VAL A 42 -1.70 -2.20 8.29
N ARG A 43 -0.80 -1.39 8.82
CA ARG A 43 -0.92 0.06 8.89
C ARG A 43 0.29 0.69 8.21
N LEU A 44 0.05 1.57 7.24
CA LEU A 44 1.08 2.39 6.62
C LEU A 44 1.03 3.78 7.22
N THR A 45 2.15 4.24 7.77
CA THR A 45 2.33 5.63 8.19
C THR A 45 3.42 6.25 7.34
N PHE A 46 3.09 7.36 6.67
CA PHE A 46 4.03 8.11 5.85
C PHE A 46 4.62 9.24 6.71
N LYS A 47 5.94 9.22 6.90
CA LYS A 47 6.71 10.27 7.56
C LYS A 47 7.51 11.02 6.49
N LEU A 48 6.83 11.95 5.81
CA LEU A 48 7.42 12.73 4.72
C LEU A 48 8.58 13.60 5.21
N ASP A 49 8.53 14.13 6.43
CA ASP A 49 9.63 14.93 7.01
C ASP A 49 10.94 14.15 7.20
N SER A 50 10.87 12.83 7.23
CA SER A 50 12.03 11.95 7.43
C SER A 50 12.22 10.96 6.29
N ASP A 51 11.47 11.12 5.19
CA ASP A 51 11.43 10.19 4.06
C ASP A 51 11.33 8.72 4.50
N GLN A 52 10.44 8.44 5.44
CA GLN A 52 10.26 7.10 6.02
C GLN A 52 8.83 6.60 5.83
N LEU A 53 8.71 5.37 5.35
CA LEU A 53 7.48 4.58 5.38
C LEU A 53 7.51 3.66 6.59
N TRP A 54 6.54 3.78 7.49
CA TRP A 54 6.41 2.84 8.60
C TRP A 54 5.33 1.82 8.27
N LEU A 55 5.73 0.55 8.30
CA LEU A 55 4.86 -0.59 8.10
C LEU A 55 4.57 -1.24 9.45
N GLY A 56 3.43 -0.87 10.03
CA GLY A 56 2.89 -1.45 11.25
C GLY A 56 2.16 -2.74 10.96
N THR A 57 2.54 -3.81 11.66
CA THR A 57 1.75 -5.05 11.77
C THR A 57 1.41 -5.26 13.24
N LYS A 58 0.53 -6.23 13.55
CA LYS A 58 0.21 -6.60 14.94
C LYS A 58 1.45 -6.94 15.77
N GLU A 59 2.45 -7.55 15.15
CA GLU A 59 3.66 -8.03 15.84
C GLU A 59 4.72 -6.95 15.97
N ARG A 60 4.92 -6.13 14.92
CA ARG A 60 5.99 -5.13 14.88
C ARG A 60 5.71 -4.01 13.91
N THR A 61 6.37 -2.88 14.14
CA THR A 61 6.44 -1.77 13.17
C THR A 61 7.84 -1.74 12.56
N VAL A 62 7.93 -1.79 11.23
CA VAL A 62 9.18 -1.68 10.48
C VAL A 62 9.27 -0.28 9.89
N LYS A 63 10.39 0.42 10.13
CA LYS A 63 10.66 1.73 9.53
C LYS A 63 11.50 1.50 8.28
N ILE A 64 10.95 1.86 7.13
CA ILE A 64 11.55 1.64 5.81
C ILE A 64 11.92 3.03 5.28
N PRO A 65 13.20 3.31 5.00
CA PRO A 65 13.57 4.53 4.29
C PRO A 65 12.96 4.50 2.89
N MET A 66 12.18 5.52 2.50
CA MET A 66 11.57 5.59 1.18
C MET A 66 12.60 5.48 0.04
N PRO A 67 13.81 6.09 0.15
CA PRO A 67 14.86 5.92 -0.88
C PRO A 67 15.38 4.49 -1.05
N SER A 68 15.13 3.60 -0.07
CA SER A 68 15.52 2.19 -0.18
C SER A 68 14.54 1.35 -1.00
N ILE A 69 13.32 1.86 -1.22
CA ILE A 69 12.28 1.17 -1.97
C ILE A 69 12.60 1.27 -3.46
N LYS A 70 12.67 0.13 -4.13
CA LYS A 70 13.07 0.07 -5.55
C LYS A 70 11.92 0.29 -6.52
N GLY A 71 10.69 0.08 -6.07
CA GLY A 71 9.51 0.15 -6.92
C GLY A 71 8.23 -0.04 -6.11
N VAL A 72 7.13 0.46 -6.67
CA VAL A 72 5.78 0.27 -6.13
C VAL A 72 4.87 -0.16 -7.28
N VAL A 73 4.36 -1.37 -7.20
CA VAL A 73 3.40 -1.92 -8.17
C VAL A 73 2.01 -1.92 -7.58
N SER A 74 0.99 -1.75 -8.42
CA SER A 74 -0.41 -1.76 -7.97
C SER A 74 -1.32 -2.35 -9.04
N GLU A 75 -2.28 -3.17 -8.63
CA GLU A 75 -3.29 -3.78 -9.51
C GLU A 75 -4.68 -3.60 -8.92
N ALA A 76 -5.67 -3.20 -9.72
CA ALA A 76 -7.05 -3.08 -9.27
C ALA A 76 -7.64 -4.45 -8.92
N ILE A 77 -8.45 -4.53 -7.86
CA ILE A 77 -9.11 -5.78 -7.46
C ILE A 77 -10.34 -5.98 -8.35
N LYS A 78 -10.39 -7.11 -9.07
CA LYS A 78 -11.54 -7.44 -9.92
C LYS A 78 -12.83 -7.56 -9.08
N GLY A 79 -13.84 -6.76 -9.41
CA GLY A 79 -15.10 -6.67 -8.66
C GLY A 79 -15.10 -5.63 -7.53
N HIS A 80 -13.93 -5.07 -7.19
CA HIS A 80 -13.73 -4.03 -6.19
C HIS A 80 -12.71 -3.01 -6.73
N GLU A 81 -13.05 -2.36 -7.84
CA GLU A 81 -12.15 -1.44 -8.56
C GLU A 81 -11.82 -0.17 -7.76
N ASP A 82 -12.59 0.09 -6.71
CA ASP A 82 -12.32 1.08 -5.68
C ASP A 82 -11.13 0.71 -4.78
N TYR A 83 -10.63 -0.52 -4.87
CA TYR A 83 -9.49 -1.05 -4.13
C TYR A 83 -8.43 -1.69 -5.02
N HIS A 84 -7.18 -1.60 -4.59
CA HIS A 84 -6.02 -2.13 -5.26
C HIS A 84 -5.23 -3.08 -4.35
N ILE A 85 -4.52 -3.99 -5.00
CA ILE A 85 -3.43 -4.77 -4.45
C ILE A 85 -2.16 -3.97 -4.73
N MET A 86 -1.37 -3.69 -3.70
CA MET A 86 -0.15 -2.90 -3.82
C MET A 86 1.06 -3.71 -3.36
N GLY A 87 2.10 -3.75 -4.19
CA GLY A 87 3.38 -4.38 -3.88
C GLY A 87 4.46 -3.32 -3.70
N ILE A 88 5.07 -3.26 -2.53
CA ILE A 88 6.19 -2.36 -2.25
C ILE A 88 7.48 -3.18 -2.34
N GLN A 89 8.35 -2.85 -3.30
CA GLN A 89 9.59 -3.59 -3.53
C GLN A 89 10.67 -3.16 -2.53
N LEU A 90 10.82 -3.94 -1.45
CA LEU A 90 11.75 -3.66 -0.35
C LEU A 90 13.18 -4.18 -0.60
N GLY A 91 13.43 -4.80 -1.75
CA GLY A 91 14.70 -5.43 -2.08
C GLY A 91 15.03 -5.37 -3.57
N PRO A 92 16.16 -5.94 -4.01
CA PRO A 92 16.62 -5.83 -5.40
C PRO A 92 15.74 -6.58 -6.40
N THR A 93 14.92 -7.53 -5.94
CA THR A 93 14.09 -8.40 -6.80
C THR A 93 12.61 -8.27 -6.47
N GLU A 94 11.74 -8.55 -7.44
CA GLU A 94 10.28 -8.57 -7.28
C GLU A 94 9.80 -9.58 -6.22
N ALA A 95 10.59 -10.63 -5.95
CA ALA A 95 10.31 -11.57 -4.85
C ALA A 95 10.33 -10.89 -3.46
N SER A 96 10.97 -9.72 -3.37
CA SER A 96 11.02 -8.89 -2.16
C SER A 96 9.82 -7.95 -2.02
N ASN A 97 8.81 -8.08 -2.88
CA ASN A 97 7.60 -7.28 -2.81
C ASN A 97 6.81 -7.61 -1.54
N TYR A 98 6.63 -6.58 -0.72
CA TYR A 98 5.67 -6.62 0.36
C TYR A 98 4.28 -6.30 -0.19
N TRP A 99 3.44 -7.33 -0.26
CA TRP A 99 2.08 -7.23 -0.78
C TRP A 99 1.09 -6.80 0.29
N ILE A 100 0.34 -5.75 -0.04
CA ILE A 100 -0.72 -5.15 0.75
C ILE A 100 -2.00 -5.24 -0.08
N TYR A 101 -3.07 -5.70 0.55
CA TYR A 101 -4.37 -5.94 -0.06
C TYR A 101 -5.37 -4.92 0.47
N TRP A 102 -6.34 -4.56 -0.38
CA TRP A 102 -7.41 -3.60 -0.07
C TRP A 102 -6.90 -2.19 0.17
N VAL A 103 -5.90 -1.76 -0.61
CA VAL A 103 -5.45 -0.37 -0.60
C VAL A 103 -6.50 0.47 -1.32
N PRO A 104 -7.05 1.54 -0.71
CA PRO A 104 -8.01 2.40 -1.39
C PRO A 104 -7.39 3.02 -2.66
N SER A 105 -8.07 2.89 -3.79
CA SER A 105 -7.57 3.32 -5.11
C SER A 105 -7.12 4.77 -5.13
N GLN A 106 -7.82 5.66 -4.42
CA GLN A 106 -7.53 7.09 -4.40
C GLN A 106 -6.17 7.46 -3.80
N TYR A 107 -5.61 6.61 -2.93
CA TYR A 107 -4.30 6.86 -2.33
C TYR A 107 -3.16 6.19 -3.10
N VAL A 108 -3.45 5.29 -4.04
CA VAL A 108 -2.42 4.49 -4.73
C VAL A 108 -1.41 5.38 -5.45
N GLU A 109 -1.89 6.39 -6.17
CA GLU A 109 -1.01 7.35 -6.87
C GLU A 109 -0.18 8.17 -5.88
N ALA A 110 -0.81 8.73 -4.85
CA ALA A 110 -0.11 9.51 -3.85
C ALA A 110 0.94 8.69 -3.07
N VAL A 111 0.70 7.40 -2.83
CA VAL A 111 1.69 6.48 -2.24
C VAL A 111 2.88 6.30 -3.19
N LYS A 112 2.63 6.09 -4.49
CA LYS A 112 3.70 5.96 -5.48
C LYS A 112 4.53 7.23 -5.57
N GLU A 113 3.88 8.39 -5.66
CA GLU A 113 4.55 9.69 -5.73
C GLU A 113 5.38 9.99 -4.47
N ALA A 114 4.86 9.64 -3.29
CA ALA A 114 5.60 9.86 -2.06
C ALA A 114 6.84 8.97 -1.93
N ILE A 115 6.77 7.73 -2.42
CA ILE A 115 7.86 6.76 -2.29
C ILE A 115 8.90 6.91 -3.40
N LEU A 116 8.45 7.05 -4.65
CA LEU A 116 9.32 7.09 -5.84
C LEU A 116 9.66 8.53 -6.27
N GLY A 117 9.07 9.52 -5.61
CA GLY A 117 9.08 10.91 -6.06
C GLY A 117 8.03 11.17 -7.14
N LYS A 118 7.72 12.45 -7.38
CA LYS A 118 6.92 12.85 -8.53
C LYS A 118 7.69 12.50 -9.80
N TRP A 119 7.09 11.68 -10.67
CA TRP A 119 7.57 11.54 -12.04
C TRP A 119 7.44 12.91 -12.73
N GLN A 120 8.56 13.64 -12.84
CA GLN A 120 8.64 14.77 -13.76
C GLN A 120 8.81 14.20 -15.17
N TYR A 121 7.78 14.35 -16.01
CA TYR A 121 7.97 14.31 -17.46
C TYR A 121 8.94 15.44 -17.81
N PHE A 122 10.15 15.10 -18.25
CA PHE A 122 11.03 16.01 -18.99
C PHE A 122 10.64 16.03 -20.46
#